data_AF-A0A401HSW9-F1
#
_entry.id   AF-A0A401HSW9-F1
#
_cell.length_a   1.000
_cell.length_b   1.000
_cell.length_c   1.000
_cell.angle_alpha   90.00
_cell.angle_beta   90.00
_cell.angle_gamma   90.00
#
_symmetry.space_group_name_H-M   'P 1'
#
loop_
_entity.id
_entity.type
_entity.pdbx_description
1 polymer ?
#
loop_
_entity_poly.entity_id
_entity_poly.type
_entity_poly.pdbx_seq_one_letter_code
_entity_poly.pdbx_strand_id
1 'polypeptide(L)'
;MQPILRGLAWIGGILGLAVCILLIITGNVWWGLLALLTGIVVAAVLASLAQLLDVAEHNADQLDAIAAEVLPPRSSRPAIGNSRMKRLEEIKDFTFRAGD
;
A
#
# COMPACT_ATOMS: atom_id res chain seq x y z
N MET A 1 1.08 7.06 0.03
CA MET A 1 1.39 7.69 -1.29
C MET A 1 0.38 8.77 -1.75
N GLN A 2 -0.76 8.89 -1.07
CA GLN A 2 -1.84 9.83 -1.39
C GLN A 2 -1.53 11.35 -1.41
N PRO A 3 -0.70 11.94 -0.53
CA PRO A 3 -0.53 13.39 -0.52
C PRO A 3 0.11 13.90 -1.82
N ILE A 4 0.95 13.07 -2.46
CA ILE A 4 1.58 13.38 -3.73
C ILE A 4 0.54 13.39 -4.86
N LEU A 5 -0.39 12.43 -4.88
CA LEU A 5 -1.48 12.37 -5.87
C LEU A 5 -2.47 13.53 -5.72
N ARG A 6 -2.83 13.90 -4.48
CA ARG A 6 -3.64 15.11 -4.24
C ARG A 6 -2.90 16.39 -4.66
N GLY A 7 -1.59 16.45 -4.41
CA GLY A 7 -0.73 17.54 -4.88
C GLY A 7 -0.69 17.65 -6.40
N LEU A 8 -0.53 16.54 -7.11
CA LEU A 8 -0.55 16.49 -8.58
C LEU A 8 -1.92 16.88 -9.15
N ALA A 9 -3.02 16.46 -8.53
CA ALA A 9 -4.37 16.88 -8.94
C ALA A 9 -4.56 18.40 -8.82
N TRP A 10 -4.03 18.99 -7.74
CA TRP A 10 -4.03 20.44 -7.54
C TRP A 10 -3.20 21.19 -8.58
N ILE A 11 -1.96 20.73 -8.82
CA ILE A 11 -1.08 21.33 -9.82
C ILE A 11 -1.70 21.24 -11.21
N GLY A 12 -2.26 20.07 -11.58
CA GLY A 12 -2.95 19.87 -12.84
C GLY A 12 -4.17 20.79 -13.02
N GLY A 13 -4.96 20.98 -11.95
CA GLY A 13 -6.09 21.91 -11.95
C GLY A 13 -5.67 23.37 -12.17
N ILE A 14 -4.62 23.82 -11.48
CA ILE A 14 -4.09 25.19 -11.63
C ILE A 14 -3.56 25.42 -13.05
N LEU A 15 -2.80 24.45 -13.58
CA LEU A 15 -2.25 24.54 -14.94
C LEU A 15 -3.37 24.56 -15.99
N GLY A 16 -4.40 23.73 -15.82
CA GLY A 16 -5.58 23.72 -16.69
C GLY A 16 -6.33 25.05 -16.68
N LEU A 17 -6.49 25.65 -15.50
CA LEU A 17 -7.10 26.98 -15.36
C LEU A 17 -6.27 28.06 -16.05
N ALA A 18 -4.94 28.06 -15.87
CA ALA A 18 -4.05 29.04 -16.48
C ALA A 18 -4.07 28.97 -18.02
N VAL A 19 -4.05 27.75 -18.58
CA VAL A 19 -4.16 27.54 -20.03
C VAL A 19 -5.52 27.99 -20.56
N CYS A 20 -6.61 27.70 -19.84
CA CYS A 20 -7.95 28.18 -20.19
C CYS A 20 -7.99 29.71 -20.25
N ILE A 21 -7.50 30.40 -19.20
CA ILE A 21 -7.47 31.87 -19.14
C ILE A 21 -6.67 32.44 -20.32
N LEU A 22 -5.51 31.86 -20.62
CA LEU A 22 -4.67 32.28 -21.74
C LEU A 22 -5.39 32.14 -23.10
N LEU A 23 -6.10 31.03 -23.31
CA LEU A 23 -6.85 30.79 -24.55
C LEU A 23 -8.07 31.71 -24.70
N ILE A 24 -8.73 32.07 -23.59
CA ILE A 24 -9.82 33.04 -23.60
C ILE A 24 -9.31 34.44 -23.95
N ILE A 25 -8.19 34.87 -23.37
CA ILE A 25 -7.60 36.19 -23.64
C ILE A 25 -7.15 36.31 -25.11
N THR A 26 -6.69 35.22 -25.73
CA THR A 26 -6.29 35.18 -27.15
C THR A 26 -7.46 35.08 -28.13
N GLY A 27 -8.71 35.13 -27.63
CA GLY A 27 -9.93 35.10 -28.45
C GLY A 27 -10.39 33.70 -28.86
N ASN A 28 -9.67 32.65 -28.45
CA ASN A 28 -10.01 31.24 -28.74
C ASN A 28 -10.88 30.63 -27.64
N VAL A 29 -12.06 31.22 -27.42
CA VAL A 29 -12.97 30.86 -26.32
C VAL A 29 -13.36 29.38 -26.34
N TRP A 30 -13.62 28.80 -27.53
CA TRP A 30 -13.98 27.39 -27.66
C TRP A 30 -12.86 26.45 -27.18
N TRP A 31 -11.62 26.74 -27.57
CA TRP A 31 -10.46 25.96 -27.13
C TRP A 31 -10.17 26.15 -25.64
N GLY A 32 -10.38 27.35 -25.10
CA GLY A 32 -10.29 27.60 -23.66
C GLY A 32 -11.30 26.78 -22.87
N LEU A 33 -12.54 26.71 -23.35
CA LEU A 33 -13.61 25.95 -22.71
C LEU A 33 -13.34 24.44 -22.75
N LEU A 34 -12.84 23.92 -23.88
CA LEU A 34 -12.37 22.53 -24.00
C LEU A 34 -11.21 22.24 -23.03
N ALA A 35 -10.21 23.12 -22.96
CA ALA A 35 -9.08 22.96 -22.04
C ALA A 35 -9.54 22.93 -20.57
N LEU A 36 -10.50 23.78 -20.21
CA LEU A 36 -11.09 23.81 -18.86
C LEU A 36 -11.80 22.49 -18.52
N LEU A 37 -12.70 22.03 -19.40
CA LEU A 37 -13.43 20.79 -19.20
C LEU A 37 -12.49 19.59 -19.08
N THR A 38 -11.48 19.53 -19.95
CA THR A 38 -10.48 18.46 -19.92
C THR A 38 -9.67 18.50 -18.62
N GLY A 39 -9.27 19.69 -18.17
CA GLY A 39 -8.57 19.89 -16.89
C GLY A 39 -9.41 19.44 -15.69
N ILE A 40 -10.70 19.77 -15.66
CA ILE A 40 -11.63 19.34 -14.60
C ILE A 40 -11.76 17.82 -14.58
N VAL A 41 -11.94 17.19 -15.75
CA VAL A 41 -12.05 15.72 -15.84
C VAL A 41 -10.77 15.04 -15.34
N VAL A 42 -9.60 15.52 -15.76
CA VAL A 42 -8.31 14.97 -15.31
C VAL A 42 -8.15 15.14 -13.79
N ALA A 43 -8.46 16.31 -13.24
CA ALA A 43 -8.40 16.55 -11.81
C ALA A 43 -9.37 15.65 -11.02
N ALA A 44 -10.59 15.45 -11.52
CA ALA A 44 -11.57 14.56 -10.92
C ALA A 44 -11.10 13.11 -10.93
N VAL A 45 -10.57 12.61 -12.05
CA VAL A 45 -10.02 11.24 -12.16
C VAL A 45 -8.87 11.03 -11.18
N LEU A 46 -7.94 11.98 -11.09
CA LEU A 46 -6.82 11.91 -10.14
C LEU A 46 -7.30 11.94 -8.68
N ALA A 47 -8.30 12.76 -8.38
CA ALA A 47 -8.91 12.82 -7.04
C ALA A 47 -9.63 11.50 -6.67
N SER A 48 -10.38 10.91 -7.60
CA SER A 48 -11.04 9.62 -7.41
C SER A 48 -10.03 8.48 -7.25
N LEU A 49 -8.95 8.46 -8.02
CA LEU A 49 -7.83 7.51 -7.83
C LEU A 49 -7.20 7.65 -6.45
N ALA A 50 -7.00 8.88 -5.97
CA ALA A 50 -6.48 9.11 -4.62
C ALA A 50 -7.42 8.60 -3.52
N GLN A 51 -8.74 8.72 -3.70
CA GLN A 51 -9.75 8.17 -2.78
C GLN A 51 -9.78 6.64 -2.82
N LEU A 52 -9.70 6.03 -4.00
CA LEU A 52 -9.65 4.57 -4.14
C LEU A 52 -8.40 3.98 -3.48
N LEU A 53 -7.26 4.67 -3.60
CA LEU A 53 -6.03 4.30 -2.90
C LEU A 53 -6.17 4.44 -1.38
N ASP A 54 -6.91 5.45 -0.89
CA ASP A 54 -7.22 5.60 0.55
C ASP A 54 -7.92 4.37 1.10
N VAL A 55 -8.98 3.96 0.40
CA VAL A 55 -9.81 2.83 0.79
C VAL A 55 -9.00 1.52 0.68
N ALA A 56 -8.11 1.41 -0.30
CA ALA A 56 -7.24 0.26 -0.45
C ALA A 56 -6.18 0.15 0.66
N GLU A 57 -5.50 1.26 1.02
CA GLU A 57 -4.56 1.29 2.15
C GLU A 57 -5.29 0.95 3.46
N HIS A 58 -6.47 1.55 3.70
CA HIS A 58 -7.24 1.29 4.92
C HIS A 58 -7.70 -0.18 5.03
N ASN A 59 -8.11 -0.80 3.92
CA ASN A 59 -8.52 -2.20 3.92
C ASN A 59 -7.33 -3.16 4.09
N ALA A 60 -6.15 -2.81 3.57
CA ALA A 60 -4.93 -3.58 3.77
C ALA A 60 -4.51 -3.55 5.26
N ASP A 61 -4.53 -2.38 5.88
CA ASP A 61 -4.22 -2.22 7.31
C ASP A 61 -5.21 -3.00 8.20
N GLN A 62 -6.50 -3.03 7.85
CA GLN A 62 -7.48 -3.84 8.57
C GLN A 62 -7.25 -5.34 8.40
N LEU A 63 -6.91 -5.80 7.19
CA LEU A 63 -6.59 -7.20 6.95
C LEU A 63 -5.35 -7.64 7.73
N ASP A 64 -4.32 -6.79 7.83
CA ASP A 64 -3.13 -7.06 8.65
C ASP A 64 -3.45 -7.04 10.15
N ALA A 65 -4.32 -6.13 10.61
CA ALA A 65 -4.77 -6.11 12.00
C ALA A 65 -5.58 -7.36 12.38
N ILE A 66 -6.51 -7.79 11.51
CA ILE A 66 -7.27 -9.04 11.68
C ILE A 66 -6.34 -10.24 11.60
N ALA A 67 -5.35 -10.25 10.70
CA ALA A 67 -4.35 -11.31 10.64
C ALA A 67 -3.53 -11.39 11.92
N ALA A 68 -3.17 -10.24 12.52
CA ALA A 68 -2.47 -10.18 13.80
C ALA A 68 -3.31 -10.62 15.01
N GLU A 69 -4.64 -10.46 14.94
CA GLU A 69 -5.56 -10.86 16.01
C GLU A 69 -6.05 -12.32 15.88
N VAL A 70 -6.15 -12.83 14.65
CA VAL A 70 -6.54 -14.23 14.34
C VAL A 70 -5.34 -15.18 14.39
N LEU A 71 -4.12 -14.72 14.08
CA LEU A 71 -2.91 -15.52 14.33
C LEU A 71 -2.52 -15.36 15.81
N PRO A 72 -2.46 -16.46 16.59
CA PRO A 72 -2.06 -16.37 17.99
C PRO A 72 -0.68 -15.69 18.10
N PRO A 73 -0.43 -14.93 19.18
CA PRO A 73 0.84 -14.27 19.38
C PRO A 73 1.95 -15.29 19.19
N ARG A 74 2.99 -14.90 18.45
CA ARG A 74 4.25 -15.63 18.29
C ARG A 74 5.03 -15.69 19.63
N SER A 75 4.36 -15.65 20.77
CA SER A 75 4.92 -15.93 22.08
C SER A 75 5.00 -17.44 22.24
N SER A 76 6.22 -17.94 22.41
CA SER A 76 6.54 -19.34 22.64
C SER A 76 6.27 -20.27 21.45
N ARG A 77 7.01 -20.10 20.35
CA ARG A 77 7.63 -21.32 19.81
C ARG A 77 8.61 -21.75 20.91
N PRO A 78 8.37 -22.80 21.70
CA PRO A 78 9.46 -23.36 22.49
C PRO A 78 10.59 -23.63 21.50
N ALA A 79 11.84 -23.47 21.92
CA ALA A 79 12.98 -23.87 21.10
C ALA A 79 12.86 -25.38 20.81
N ILE A 80 12.10 -25.76 19.78
CA ILE A 80 11.94 -27.14 19.29
C ILE A 80 13.31 -27.68 18.83
N GLY A 81 14.31 -26.81 18.68
CA GLY A 81 15.72 -27.19 18.48
C GLY A 81 16.39 -27.81 19.71
N ASN A 82 16.04 -27.41 20.95
CA ASN A 82 16.76 -27.85 22.15
C ASN A 82 16.29 -29.20 22.69
N SER A 83 14.98 -29.50 22.61
CA SER A 83 14.44 -30.80 23.02
C SER A 83 14.75 -31.93 22.02
N ARG A 84 14.88 -31.61 20.73
CA ARG A 84 15.31 -32.59 19.70
C ARG A 84 16.81 -32.91 19.79
N MET A 85 17.68 -31.94 20.11
CA MET A 85 19.09 -32.22 20.38
C MET A 85 19.29 -33.11 21.60
N LYS A 86 18.59 -32.84 22.73
CA LYS A 86 18.66 -33.70 23.92
C LYS A 86 18.21 -35.14 23.66
N ARG A 87 17.12 -35.34 22.88
CA ARG A 87 16.68 -36.70 22.51
C ARG A 87 17.67 -37.42 21.58
N LEU A 88 18.37 -36.69 20.70
CA LEU A 88 19.39 -37.29 19.83
C LEU A 88 20.64 -37.71 20.62
N GLU A 89 21.02 -36.95 21.65
CA GLU A 89 22.09 -37.35 22.57
C GLU A 89 21.71 -38.58 23.40
N GLU A 90 20.48 -38.66 23.94
CA GLU A 90 20.00 -39.86 24.63
C GLU A 90 20.01 -41.10 23.72
N ILE A 91 19.56 -40.99 22.46
CA ILE A 91 19.54 -42.13 21.52
C ILE A 91 20.96 -42.60 21.17
N LYS A 92 21.94 -41.67 21.10
CA LYS A 92 23.35 -42.00 20.85
C LYS A 92 23.96 -42.78 22.02
N ASP A 93 23.64 -42.43 23.26
CA ASP A 93 24.12 -43.17 24.44
C ASP A 93 23.53 -44.58 24.54
N PHE A 94 22.31 -44.79 24.05
CA PHE A 94 21.72 -46.14 24.00
C PHE A 94 22.33 -47.02 22.90
N THR A 95 22.79 -46.45 21.78
CA THR A 95 23.38 -47.26 20.68
C THR A 95 24.82 -47.69 20.95
N PHE A 96 25.55 -47.04 21.86
CA PHE A 96 26.92 -47.42 22.22
C PHE A 96 27.04 -48.34 23.45
N ARG A 97 25.96 -48.57 24.21
CA ARG A 97 25.97 -49.50 25.37
C ARG A 97 25.44 -50.91 25.08
N ALA A 98 24.97 -51.18 23.86
CA ALA A 98 24.45 -52.49 23.46
C ALA A 98 25.48 -53.35 22.69
N GLY A 99 26.77 -53.02 22.80
CA GLY A 99 27.86 -53.64 22.04
C GLY A 99 29.08 -54.02 22.87
N ASP A 100 28.90 -54.34 24.16
CA ASP A 100 29.82 -55.12 25.00
C ASP A 100 29.03 -56.29 25.64
#